data_AF-A0A9D8LCF0-F1
#
_entry.id   AF-A0A9D8LCF0-F1
#
_cell.length_a   1.000
_cell.length_b   1.000
_cell.length_c   1.000
_cell.angle_alpha   90.00
_cell.angle_beta   90.00
_cell.angle_gamma   90.00
#
_symmetry.space_group_name_H-M   'P 1'
#
loop_
_entity.id
_entity.type
_entity.pdbx_description
1 polymer ?
#
loop_
_entity_poly.entity_id
_entity_poly.type
_entity_poly.pdbx_seq_one_letter_code
_entity_poly.pdbx_strand_id
1 'polypeptide(L)'
;MTASSGSHVAVIGGGIVGLAAALEIQSSGHRVILIEPEEPGGRQAASYGNGCWLNPGAIMPISLPGLWRKVPGFLLDSTGPFVIRWRDLPRLAGWLRDFVLAGRNWNLVEACARTRFELCRTAVDEHAALAAEAGVPELIRREGVMYVYLDRSEFLAEERVWRLRREFGVAFSEVGEEELRRIQPELAPRYRFGARLDVTRCRHEDGAEFHDGQVGETARHVAPSHAHETGQQRAAKERHLAVERVRKTD
;
A
#
# COMPACT_ATOMS: atom_id res chain seq x y z
N MET A 1 -37.04 -14.63 18.25
CA MET A 1 -35.71 -14.31 17.67
C MET A 1 -35.20 -13.07 18.37
N THR A 2 -34.30 -13.23 19.35
CA THR A 2 -33.68 -12.10 20.06
C THR A 2 -32.68 -11.45 19.10
N ALA A 3 -32.98 -10.25 18.62
CA ALA A 3 -32.00 -9.45 17.90
C ALA A 3 -30.79 -9.26 18.81
N SER A 4 -29.62 -9.76 18.39
CA SER A 4 -28.35 -9.36 18.99
C SER A 4 -28.23 -7.84 18.78
N SER A 5 -28.49 -7.06 19.83
CA SER A 5 -28.34 -5.61 19.79
C SER A 5 -26.85 -5.30 19.67
N GLY A 6 -26.37 -5.02 18.46
CA GLY A 6 -24.96 -4.73 18.25
C GLY A 6 -24.47 -3.61 19.15
N SER A 7 -23.27 -3.79 19.72
CA SER A 7 -22.58 -2.78 20.53
C SER A 7 -22.45 -1.42 19.84
N HIS A 8 -22.33 -0.37 20.65
CA HIS A 8 -21.89 0.95 20.18
C HIS A 8 -20.36 1.00 20.18
N VAL A 9 -19.77 1.33 19.04
CA VAL A 9 -18.32 1.38 18.84
C VAL A 9 -17.92 2.78 18.37
N ALA A 10 -16.95 3.38 19.05
CA ALA A 10 -16.33 4.62 18.61
C ALA A 10 -15.04 4.32 17.85
N VAL A 11 -14.90 4.87 16.65
CA VAL A 11 -13.68 4.82 15.83
C VAL A 11 -13.06 6.20 15.81
N ILE A 12 -11.82 6.32 16.25
CA ILE A 12 -11.09 7.59 16.32
C ILE A 12 -10.12 7.66 15.13
N GLY A 13 -10.39 8.59 14.20
CA GLY A 13 -9.61 8.84 13.00
C GLY A 13 -10.37 8.52 11.71
N GLY A 14 -10.58 9.53 10.87
CA GLY A 14 -11.25 9.49 9.57
C GLY A 14 -10.32 9.23 8.38
N GLY A 15 -9.19 8.54 8.60
CA GLY A 15 -8.32 8.05 7.52
C GLY A 15 -8.80 6.72 6.92
N ILE A 16 -8.10 6.22 5.90
CA ILE A 16 -8.51 4.99 5.18
C ILE A 16 -8.70 3.78 6.10
N VAL A 17 -7.81 3.60 7.09
CA VAL A 17 -7.89 2.50 8.07
C VAL A 17 -9.11 2.65 8.97
N GLY A 18 -9.36 3.86 9.48
CA GLY A 18 -10.49 4.11 10.37
C GLY A 18 -11.83 4.00 9.65
N LEU A 19 -11.91 4.49 8.41
CA LEU A 19 -13.10 4.37 7.57
C LEU A 19 -13.39 2.92 7.18
N ALA A 20 -12.37 2.16 6.74
CA ALA A 20 -12.53 0.73 6.45
C ALA A 20 -13.00 -0.04 7.69
N ALA A 21 -12.37 0.19 8.85
CA ALA A 21 -12.78 -0.43 10.11
C ALA A 21 -14.22 -0.04 10.50
N ALA A 22 -14.58 1.23 10.37
CA ALA A 22 -15.94 1.71 10.68
C ALA A 22 -17.00 1.05 9.79
N LEU A 23 -16.71 0.88 8.50
CA LEU A 23 -17.60 0.20 7.55
C LEU A 23 -17.76 -1.28 7.90
N GLU A 24 -16.68 -1.99 8.19
CA GLU A 24 -16.74 -3.42 8.57
C GLU A 24 -17.43 -3.66 9.91
N ILE A 25 -17.22 -2.78 10.89
CA ILE A 25 -17.92 -2.85 12.17
C ILE A 25 -19.41 -2.59 11.96
N GLN A 26 -19.76 -1.62 11.11
CA GLN A 26 -21.15 -1.32 10.78
C GLN A 26 -21.82 -2.48 10.02
N SER A 27 -21.15 -3.08 9.03
CA SER A 27 -21.66 -4.22 8.25
C SER A 27 -21.91 -5.45 9.15
N SER A 28 -21.13 -5.58 10.23
CA SER A 28 -21.28 -6.61 11.26
C SER A 28 -22.46 -6.37 12.22
N GLY A 29 -23.29 -5.34 11.99
CA GLY A 29 -24.51 -5.06 12.75
C GLY A 29 -24.31 -4.18 13.99
N HIS A 30 -23.13 -3.58 14.16
CA HIS A 30 -22.84 -2.66 15.26
C HIS A 30 -23.16 -1.20 14.90
N ARG A 31 -23.42 -0.39 15.93
CA ARG A 31 -23.57 1.06 15.75
C ARG A 31 -22.21 1.73 15.86
N VAL A 32 -21.79 2.44 14.81
CA VAL A 32 -20.49 3.11 14.77
C VAL A 32 -20.62 4.62 14.90
N ILE A 33 -19.75 5.21 15.71
CA ILE A 33 -19.52 6.66 15.77
C ILE A 33 -18.09 6.89 15.28
N LEU A 34 -17.94 7.62 14.17
CA LEU A 34 -16.63 8.06 13.69
C LEU A 34 -16.31 9.42 14.28
N ILE A 35 -15.13 9.55 14.88
CA ILE A 35 -14.63 10.79 15.49
C ILE A 35 -13.38 11.21 14.72
N GLU A 36 -13.48 12.33 14.02
CA GLU A 36 -12.37 12.98 13.32
C GLU A 36 -12.40 14.48 13.66
N PRO A 37 -11.26 15.07 14.08
CA PRO A 37 -11.21 16.50 14.41
C PRO A 37 -11.38 17.44 13.21
N GLU A 38 -11.03 16.98 12.00
CA GLU A 38 -11.11 17.76 10.76
C GLU A 38 -11.99 17.05 9.71
N GLU A 39 -11.83 17.39 8.43
CA GLU A 39 -12.54 16.70 7.34
C GLU A 39 -12.01 15.26 7.19
N PRO A 40 -12.85 14.21 7.23
CA PRO A 40 -12.40 12.83 6.98
C PRO A 40 -11.67 12.72 5.64
N GLY A 41 -10.46 12.16 5.67
CA GLY A 41 -9.61 12.09 4.49
C GLY A 41 -9.03 13.43 4.01
N GLY A 42 -9.17 14.51 4.77
CA GLY A 42 -8.61 15.82 4.42
C GLY A 42 -7.08 15.85 4.40
N ARG A 43 -6.52 17.01 4.05
CA ARG A 43 -5.07 17.26 3.87
C ARG A 43 -4.22 16.97 5.11
N GLN A 44 -4.83 16.99 6.29
CA GLN A 44 -4.20 16.65 7.56
C GLN A 44 -3.92 15.14 7.69
N ALA A 45 -4.63 14.29 6.95
CA ALA A 45 -4.51 12.85 7.03
C ALA A 45 -3.36 12.31 6.17
N ALA A 46 -2.63 11.31 6.69
CA ALA A 46 -1.63 10.57 5.90
C ALA A 46 -2.27 9.89 4.66
N SER A 47 -3.55 9.53 4.75
CA SER A 47 -4.31 9.00 3.62
C SER A 47 -4.44 9.99 2.46
N TYR A 48 -4.45 11.30 2.68
CA TYR A 48 -4.53 12.27 1.59
C TYR A 48 -3.24 12.31 0.76
N GLY A 49 -2.09 12.21 1.42
CA GLY A 49 -0.77 12.27 0.78
C GLY A 49 -0.19 10.91 0.35
N ASN A 50 -1.01 9.86 0.27
CA ASN A 50 -0.52 8.50 0.03
C ASN A 50 -0.22 8.24 -1.47
N GLY A 51 0.74 7.36 -1.76
CA GLY A 51 1.17 7.03 -3.14
C GLY A 51 0.20 6.18 -3.96
N CYS A 52 -0.94 5.79 -3.39
CA CYS A 52 -2.08 5.16 -4.06
C CYS A 52 -1.78 3.78 -4.67
N TRP A 53 -0.85 3.01 -4.10
CA TRP A 53 -0.53 1.66 -4.57
C TRP A 53 -1.21 0.58 -3.73
N LEU A 54 -1.86 -0.37 -4.38
CA LEU A 54 -2.46 -1.56 -3.78
C LEU A 54 -1.73 -2.79 -4.30
N ASN A 55 -0.60 -3.11 -3.69
CA ASN A 55 0.28 -4.17 -4.17
C ASN A 55 0.42 -5.31 -3.15
N PRO A 56 -0.43 -6.36 -3.22
CA PRO A 56 -0.28 -7.55 -2.40
C PRO A 56 1.04 -8.29 -2.64
N GLY A 57 1.68 -8.11 -3.81
CA GLY A 57 3.02 -8.61 -4.11
C GLY A 57 4.16 -7.84 -3.43
N ALA A 58 3.88 -6.72 -2.75
CA ALA A 58 4.84 -5.98 -1.91
C ALA A 58 5.03 -6.63 -0.52
N ILE A 59 5.26 -7.94 -0.53
CA ILE A 59 5.36 -8.79 0.65
C ILE A 59 6.66 -8.59 1.44
N MET A 60 7.70 -8.10 0.78
CA MET A 60 9.03 -8.02 1.36
C MET A 60 9.10 -6.97 2.47
N PRO A 61 9.62 -7.30 3.67
CA PRO A 61 9.87 -6.30 4.69
C PRO A 61 10.98 -5.33 4.25
N ILE A 62 10.93 -4.12 4.79
CA ILE A 62 11.98 -3.11 4.58
C ILE A 62 13.30 -3.56 5.24
N SER A 63 13.21 -4.25 6.38
CA SER A 63 14.37 -4.80 7.07
C SER A 63 14.79 -6.13 6.42
N LEU A 64 15.89 -6.10 5.67
CA LEU A 64 16.48 -7.26 5.00
C LEU A 64 17.87 -7.61 5.57
N PRO A 65 18.30 -8.88 5.46
CA PRO A 65 19.62 -9.30 5.88
C PRO A 65 20.71 -8.46 5.20
N GLY A 66 21.62 -7.92 6.02
CA GLY A 66 22.70 -7.05 5.55
C GLY A 66 22.35 -5.55 5.50
N LEU A 67 21.11 -5.14 5.78
CA LEU A 67 20.72 -3.71 5.87
C LEU A 67 21.61 -2.94 6.85
N TRP A 68 22.00 -3.55 7.97
CA TRP A 68 22.89 -2.95 8.97
C TRP A 68 24.22 -2.43 8.39
N ARG A 69 24.70 -3.00 7.29
CA ARG A 69 25.92 -2.53 6.60
C ARG A 69 25.71 -1.21 5.86
N LYS A 70 24.48 -0.94 5.43
CA LYS A 70 24.11 0.30 4.73
C LYS A 70 23.76 1.43 5.71
N VAL A 71 23.34 1.11 6.94
CA VAL A 71 22.90 2.08 7.95
C VAL A 71 23.94 3.19 8.23
N PRO A 72 25.24 2.91 8.45
CA PRO A 72 26.22 3.98 8.67
C PRO A 72 26.31 4.94 7.50
N GLY A 73 26.30 4.42 6.27
CA GLY A 73 26.30 5.24 5.05
C GLY A 73 25.04 6.10 4.95
N PHE A 74 23.87 5.55 5.26
CA PHE A 74 22.62 6.32 5.23
C PHE A 74 22.56 7.42 6.28
N LEU A 75 23.12 7.19 7.49
CA LEU A 75 23.18 8.21 8.54
C LEU A 75 24.14 9.35 8.23
N LEU A 76 25.16 9.09 7.39
CA LEU A 76 26.13 10.10 6.94
C LEU A 76 25.66 10.87 5.70
N ASP A 77 24.72 10.30 4.94
CA ASP A 77 24.15 10.92 3.76
C ASP A 77 22.90 11.75 4.12
N SER A 78 23.05 13.07 4.18
CA SER A 78 21.95 14.00 4.44
C SER A 78 20.84 14.00 3.36
N THR A 79 21.12 13.44 2.19
CA THR A 79 20.17 13.22 1.09
C THR A 79 19.77 11.76 0.94
N GLY A 80 20.29 10.91 1.82
CA GLY A 80 20.07 9.48 1.80
C GLY A 80 18.64 9.12 2.20
N PRO A 81 18.25 7.85 2.02
CA PRO A 81 16.89 7.38 2.30
C PRO A 81 16.54 7.38 3.80
N PHE A 82 17.46 7.77 4.68
CA PHE A 82 17.33 7.63 6.12
C PHE A 82 17.94 8.81 6.89
N VAL A 83 17.16 9.88 7.04
CA VAL A 83 17.57 11.07 7.77
C VAL A 83 17.03 11.02 9.20
N ILE A 84 17.91 10.80 10.17
CA ILE A 84 17.59 10.91 11.60
C ILE A 84 18.25 12.17 12.15
N ARG A 85 17.45 13.01 12.82
CA ARG A 85 18.00 14.10 13.62
C ARG A 85 18.79 13.49 14.79
N TRP A 86 20.07 13.83 14.93
CA TRP A 86 20.94 13.29 15.99
C TRP A 86 20.34 13.37 17.40
N ARG A 87 19.55 14.42 17.67
CA ARG A 87 18.83 14.61 18.95
C ARG A 87 17.77 13.55 19.24
N ASP A 88 17.17 12.96 18.20
CA ASP A 88 16.15 11.91 18.33
C ASP A 88 16.76 10.51 18.47
N LEU A 89 18.05 10.34 18.16
CA LEU A 89 18.70 9.04 18.08
C LEU A 89 18.62 8.23 19.39
N PRO A 90 18.86 8.80 20.59
CA PRO A 90 18.75 8.03 21.83
C PRO A 90 17.33 7.49 22.08
N ARG A 91 16.30 8.27 21.71
CA ARG A 91 14.90 7.88 21.84
C ARG A 91 14.53 6.78 20.84
N LEU A 92 15.11 6.81 19.64
CA LEU A 92 14.84 5.82 18.58
C LEU A 92 15.71 4.57 18.67
N ALA A 93 16.83 4.60 19.41
CA ALA A 93 17.84 3.54 19.40
C ALA A 93 17.28 2.14 19.68
N GLY A 94 16.37 2.00 20.64
CA GLY A 94 15.71 0.73 20.95
C GLY A 94 14.92 0.18 19.77
N TRP A 95 14.06 1.03 19.19
CA TRP A 95 13.27 0.67 18.00
C TRP A 95 14.15 0.37 16.79
N LEU A 96 15.22 1.15 16.57
CA LEU A 96 16.17 0.93 15.47
C LEU A 96 16.89 -0.41 15.58
N ARG A 97 17.32 -0.76 16.79
CA ARG A 97 17.90 -2.07 17.07
C ARG A 97 16.89 -3.17 16.72
N ASP A 98 15.67 -3.06 17.21
CA ASP A 98 14.63 -4.08 16.99
C ASP A 98 14.24 -4.18 15.51
N PHE A 99 14.19 -3.06 14.79
CA PHE A 99 14.00 -2.98 13.35
C PHE A 99 15.09 -3.75 12.58
N VAL A 100 16.37 -3.53 12.89
CA VAL A 100 17.47 -4.26 12.25
C VAL A 100 17.44 -5.75 12.61
N LEU A 101 17.12 -6.07 13.87
CA LEU A 101 17.04 -7.46 14.34
C LEU A 101 15.87 -8.23 13.72
N ALA A 102 14.76 -7.57 13.38
CA ALA A 102 13.62 -8.18 12.73
C ALA A 102 13.97 -8.75 11.33
N GLY A 103 14.94 -8.15 10.63
CA GLY A 103 15.41 -8.58 9.31
C GLY A 103 16.76 -9.30 9.31
N ARG A 104 17.24 -9.78 10.46
CA ARG A 104 18.64 -10.27 10.59
C ARG A 104 18.96 -11.55 9.80
N ASN A 105 17.95 -12.35 9.46
CA ASN A 105 18.11 -13.57 8.68
C ASN A 105 16.89 -13.80 7.78
N TRP A 106 17.05 -14.68 6.79
CA TRP A 106 16.02 -14.91 5.78
C TRP A 106 14.80 -15.68 6.30
N ASN A 107 14.93 -16.55 7.30
CA ASN A 107 13.77 -17.24 7.88
C ASN A 107 12.77 -16.23 8.49
N LEU A 108 13.27 -15.16 9.13
CA LEU A 108 12.42 -14.08 9.64
C LEU A 108 11.79 -13.25 8.53
N VAL A 109 12.54 -12.99 7.45
CA VAL A 109 12.02 -12.31 6.25
C VAL A 109 10.90 -13.12 5.62
N GLU A 110 11.09 -14.41 5.43
CA GLU A 110 10.12 -15.34 4.85
C GLU A 110 8.85 -15.44 5.72
N ALA A 111 9.00 -15.55 7.04
CA ALA A 111 7.87 -15.51 7.98
C ALA A 111 7.11 -14.18 7.91
N CYS A 112 7.82 -13.05 7.85
CA CYS A 112 7.19 -11.73 7.72
C CYS A 112 6.47 -11.59 6.38
N ALA A 113 7.09 -12.03 5.28
CA ALA A 113 6.50 -12.00 3.94
C ALA A 113 5.21 -12.83 3.89
N ARG A 114 5.19 -14.01 4.50
CA ARG A 114 3.99 -14.86 4.60
C ARG A 114 2.84 -14.16 5.30
N THR A 115 3.09 -13.63 6.50
CA THR A 115 2.04 -12.93 7.27
C THR A 115 1.53 -11.70 6.53
N ARG A 116 2.42 -10.94 5.88
CA ARG A 116 2.05 -9.76 5.08
C ARG A 116 1.24 -10.14 3.85
N PHE A 117 1.60 -11.23 3.18
CA PHE A 117 0.86 -11.74 2.04
C PHE A 117 -0.57 -12.11 2.44
N GLU A 118 -0.73 -12.93 3.49
CA GLU A 118 -2.05 -13.35 3.97
C GLU A 118 -2.95 -12.18 4.38
N LEU A 119 -2.35 -11.15 4.99
CA LEU A 119 -3.08 -9.96 5.41
C LEU A 119 -3.55 -9.11 4.22
N CYS A 120 -2.80 -9.09 3.11
CA CYS A 120 -3.01 -8.15 2.01
C CYS A 120 -3.54 -8.79 0.72
N ARG A 121 -3.60 -10.12 0.61
CA ARG A 121 -3.93 -10.81 -0.65
C ARG A 121 -5.28 -10.42 -1.25
N THR A 122 -6.26 -10.06 -0.43
CA THR A 122 -7.61 -9.63 -0.87
C THR A 122 -7.75 -8.12 -1.01
N ALA A 123 -6.72 -7.34 -0.66
CA ALA A 123 -6.84 -5.89 -0.52
C ALA A 123 -7.31 -5.20 -1.81
N VAL A 124 -6.84 -5.62 -2.99
CA VAL A 124 -7.26 -5.00 -4.27
C VAL A 124 -8.75 -5.21 -4.53
N ASP A 125 -9.26 -6.41 -4.28
CA ASP A 125 -10.67 -6.74 -4.52
C ASP A 125 -11.59 -6.09 -3.49
N GLU A 126 -11.19 -6.08 -2.21
CA GLU A 126 -11.94 -5.41 -1.14
C GLU A 126 -12.02 -3.90 -1.38
N HIS A 127 -10.92 -3.25 -1.75
CA HIS A 127 -10.94 -1.83 -2.09
C HIS A 127 -11.73 -1.54 -3.36
N ALA A 128 -11.71 -2.44 -4.36
CA ALA A 128 -12.54 -2.32 -5.55
C ALA A 128 -14.03 -2.43 -5.24
N ALA A 129 -14.41 -3.36 -4.37
CA ALA A 129 -15.78 -3.51 -3.90
C ALA A 129 -16.25 -2.23 -3.18
N LEU A 130 -15.45 -1.72 -2.23
CA LEU A 130 -15.74 -0.48 -1.52
C LEU A 130 -15.86 0.74 -2.45
N ALA A 131 -15.00 0.85 -3.46
CA ALA A 131 -15.05 1.94 -4.44
C ALA A 131 -16.31 1.88 -5.31
N ALA A 132 -16.69 0.68 -5.77
CA ALA A 132 -17.94 0.47 -6.52
C ALA A 132 -19.17 0.80 -5.68
N GLU A 133 -19.19 0.31 -4.44
CA GLU A 133 -20.23 0.54 -3.45
C GLU A 133 -20.45 2.02 -3.12
N ALA A 134 -19.42 2.83 -3.32
CA ALA A 134 -19.45 4.25 -3.10
C ALA A 134 -19.60 5.09 -4.37
N GLY A 135 -19.85 4.45 -5.53
CA GLY A 135 -20.11 5.15 -6.79
C GLY A 135 -18.87 5.67 -7.52
N VAL A 136 -17.67 5.21 -7.15
CA VAL A 136 -16.40 5.62 -7.77
C VAL A 136 -15.49 4.44 -8.17
N PRO A 137 -16.01 3.38 -8.84
CA PRO A 137 -15.23 2.19 -9.19
C PRO A 137 -14.01 2.48 -10.08
N GLU A 138 -14.07 3.55 -10.89
CA GLU A 138 -13.01 3.98 -11.80
C GLU A 138 -11.72 4.39 -11.11
N LEU A 139 -11.79 4.63 -9.79
CA LEU A 139 -10.65 5.02 -8.98
C LEU A 139 -9.82 3.81 -8.53
N ILE A 140 -10.22 2.57 -8.83
CA ILE A 140 -9.37 1.39 -8.63
C ILE A 140 -8.97 0.83 -10.00
N ARG A 141 -7.69 0.94 -10.34
CA ARG A 141 -7.10 0.50 -11.60
C ARG A 141 -6.22 -0.72 -11.42
N ARG A 142 -6.46 -1.74 -12.24
CA ARG A 142 -5.76 -3.04 -12.20
C ARG A 142 -4.68 -3.09 -13.29
N GLU A 143 -3.71 -2.18 -13.22
CA GLU A 143 -2.67 -2.00 -14.26
C GLU A 143 -1.31 -2.64 -13.91
N GLY A 144 -1.13 -3.02 -12.64
CA GLY A 144 0.08 -3.67 -12.11
C GLY A 144 1.17 -2.68 -11.77
N VAL A 145 2.32 -3.20 -11.35
CA VAL A 145 3.47 -2.39 -10.94
C VAL A 145 4.70 -2.80 -11.74
N MET A 146 5.49 -1.82 -12.19
CA MET A 146 6.79 -2.05 -12.82
C MET A 146 7.92 -1.52 -11.95
N TYR A 147 8.81 -2.42 -11.55
CA TYR A 147 10.07 -2.09 -10.91
C TYR A 147 11.09 -1.79 -12.01
N VAL A 148 11.82 -0.69 -11.90
CA VAL A 148 12.82 -0.27 -12.89
C VAL A 148 14.21 -0.25 -12.27
N TYR A 149 15.19 -0.70 -13.04
CA TYR A 149 16.59 -0.90 -12.64
C TYR A 149 17.52 -0.20 -13.63
N LEU A 150 18.70 0.23 -13.19
CA LEU A 150 19.69 0.83 -14.09
C LEU A 150 20.11 -0.17 -15.17
N ASP A 151 20.25 -1.43 -14.79
CA ASP A 151 20.43 -2.55 -15.71
C ASP A 151 20.07 -3.88 -15.06
N ARG A 152 20.21 -4.96 -15.83
CA ARG A 152 19.86 -6.32 -15.40
C ARG A 152 20.71 -6.80 -14.21
N SER A 153 21.91 -6.28 -14.00
CA SER A 153 22.76 -6.71 -12.89
C SER A 153 22.19 -6.27 -11.53
N GLU A 154 21.56 -5.10 -11.46
CA GLU A 154 20.87 -4.64 -10.23
C GLU A 154 19.65 -5.51 -9.92
N PHE A 155 18.89 -5.90 -10.96
CA PHE A 155 17.79 -6.84 -10.80
C PHE A 155 18.27 -8.20 -10.26
N LEU A 156 19.37 -8.73 -10.82
CA LEU A 156 19.98 -9.99 -10.35
C LEU A 156 20.56 -9.87 -8.93
N ALA A 157 21.00 -8.69 -8.50
CA ALA A 157 21.40 -8.45 -7.12
C ALA A 157 20.25 -8.63 -6.11
N GLU A 158 19.00 -8.51 -6.59
CA GLU A 158 17.78 -8.76 -5.82
C GLU A 158 17.14 -10.13 -6.12
N GLU A 159 17.83 -11.07 -6.77
CA GLU A 159 17.27 -12.35 -7.23
C GLU A 159 16.52 -13.08 -6.10
N ARG A 160 17.06 -13.09 -4.88
CA ARG A 160 16.42 -13.78 -3.75
C ARG A 160 15.08 -13.16 -3.36
N VAL A 161 14.97 -11.84 -3.47
CA VAL A 161 13.72 -11.10 -3.21
C VAL A 161 12.67 -11.46 -4.26
N TRP A 162 13.08 -11.53 -5.53
CA TRP A 162 12.20 -11.93 -6.64
C TRP A 162 11.82 -13.41 -6.63
N ARG A 163 12.74 -14.28 -6.20
CA ARG A 163 12.46 -15.70 -5.97
C ARG A 163 11.39 -15.87 -4.92
N LEU A 164 11.52 -15.17 -3.78
CA LEU A 164 10.51 -15.25 -2.72
C LEU A 164 9.15 -14.75 -3.19
N ARG A 165 9.09 -13.64 -3.92
CA ARG A 165 7.84 -13.20 -4.57
C ARG A 165 7.20 -14.29 -5.44
N ARG A 166 8.00 -14.99 -6.24
CA ARG A 166 7.53 -16.10 -7.09
C ARG A 166 7.02 -17.28 -6.28
N GLU A 167 7.67 -17.61 -5.16
CA GLU A 167 7.22 -18.66 -4.24
C GLU A 167 5.85 -18.34 -3.64
N PHE A 168 5.58 -17.07 -3.31
CA PHE A 168 4.25 -16.58 -2.93
C PHE A 168 3.30 -16.37 -4.11
N GLY A 169 3.67 -16.86 -5.30
CA GLY A 169 2.79 -16.83 -6.47
C GLY A 169 2.64 -15.48 -7.14
N VAL A 170 3.49 -14.50 -6.81
CA VAL A 170 3.56 -13.23 -7.52
C VAL A 170 4.21 -13.46 -8.88
N ALA A 171 3.40 -13.41 -9.93
CA ALA A 171 3.87 -13.51 -11.30
C ALA A 171 4.49 -12.18 -11.75
N PHE A 172 5.63 -12.26 -12.42
CA PHE A 172 6.26 -11.10 -13.04
C PHE A 172 6.97 -11.47 -14.33
N SER A 173 7.08 -10.49 -15.23
CA SER A 173 7.81 -10.57 -16.49
C SER A 173 9.02 -9.64 -16.47
N GLU A 174 10.16 -10.13 -16.98
CA GLU A 174 11.34 -9.29 -17.23
C GLU A 174 11.08 -8.40 -18.45
N VAL A 175 11.42 -7.12 -18.33
CA VAL A 175 11.24 -6.09 -19.36
C VAL A 175 12.62 -5.58 -19.75
N GLY A 176 13.05 -5.93 -20.97
CA GLY A 176 14.31 -5.43 -21.54
C GLY A 176 14.25 -3.95 -21.91
N GLU A 177 15.40 -3.36 -22.24
CA GLU A 177 15.51 -1.91 -22.49
C GLU A 177 14.57 -1.41 -23.60
N GLU A 178 14.54 -2.07 -24.75
CA GLU A 178 13.71 -1.66 -25.89
C GLU A 178 12.22 -1.62 -25.51
N GLU A 179 11.75 -2.67 -24.86
CA GLU A 179 10.38 -2.75 -24.37
C GLU A 179 10.10 -1.70 -23.29
N LEU A 180 11.05 -1.47 -22.39
CA LEU A 180 10.94 -0.45 -21.34
C LEU A 180 10.76 0.95 -21.93
N ARG A 181 11.49 1.29 -23.00
CA ARG A 181 11.34 2.56 -23.73
C ARG A 181 9.99 2.67 -24.44
N ARG A 182 9.45 1.55 -24.90
CA ARG A 182 8.12 1.51 -25.53
C ARG A 182 7.00 1.72 -24.50
N ILE A 183 7.10 1.07 -23.34
CA ILE A 183 6.06 1.17 -22.28
C ILE A 183 6.14 2.51 -21.54
N GLN A 184 7.34 3.01 -21.24
CA GLN A 184 7.58 4.24 -20.49
C GLN A 184 8.56 5.16 -21.22
N PRO A 185 8.12 5.87 -22.29
CA PRO A 185 9.02 6.71 -23.10
C PRO A 185 9.61 7.90 -22.32
N GLU A 186 8.91 8.37 -21.28
CA GLU A 186 9.36 9.48 -20.42
C GLU A 186 10.36 9.04 -19.33
N LEU A 187 10.61 7.72 -19.19
CA LEU A 187 11.54 7.22 -18.18
C LEU A 187 12.97 7.61 -18.53
N ALA A 188 13.71 8.11 -17.54
CA ALA A 188 15.09 8.53 -17.73
C ALA A 188 15.94 7.43 -18.40
N PRO A 189 16.75 7.75 -19.43
CA PRO A 189 17.49 6.76 -20.22
C PRO A 189 18.46 5.87 -19.42
N ARG A 190 18.81 6.26 -18.19
CA ARG A 190 19.68 5.48 -17.31
C ARG A 190 19.06 4.16 -16.83
N TYR A 191 17.74 4.02 -16.87
CA TYR A 191 17.05 2.77 -16.50
C TYR A 191 16.92 1.88 -17.74
N ARG A 192 17.60 0.73 -17.76
CA ARG A 192 17.67 -0.15 -18.93
C ARG A 192 17.01 -1.51 -18.72
N PHE A 193 16.40 -1.73 -17.57
CA PHE A 193 15.76 -3.00 -17.25
C PHE A 193 14.56 -2.79 -16.33
N GLY A 194 13.56 -3.66 -16.43
CA GLY A 194 12.41 -3.66 -15.53
C GLY A 194 11.90 -5.06 -15.20
N ALA A 195 11.13 -5.13 -14.12
CA ALA A 195 10.35 -6.30 -13.75
C ALA A 195 8.90 -5.87 -13.52
N ARG A 196 7.99 -6.36 -14.35
CA ARG A 196 6.57 -6.00 -14.33
C ARG A 196 5.77 -7.09 -13.64
N LEU A 197 5.01 -6.73 -12.61
CA LEU A 197 4.08 -7.63 -11.94
C LEU A 197 2.82 -7.79 -12.79
N ASP A 198 2.43 -9.04 -13.03
CA ASP A 198 1.27 -9.38 -13.86
C ASP A 198 0.02 -9.49 -12.98
N VAL A 199 -0.87 -8.49 -13.07
CA VAL A 199 -2.12 -8.38 -12.27
C VAL A 199 -3.04 -9.60 -12.35
N THR A 200 -2.98 -10.33 -13.46
CA THR A 200 -3.92 -11.40 -13.80
C THR A 200 -3.36 -12.80 -13.58
N ARG A 201 -2.13 -12.94 -13.07
CA ARG A 201 -1.43 -14.24 -13.00
C ARG A 201 -0.95 -14.62 -11.60
N CYS A 202 -1.36 -13.85 -10.61
CA CYS A 202 -1.02 -14.07 -9.23
C CYS A 202 -1.88 -15.17 -8.61
N ARG A 203 -1.27 -16.27 -8.15
CA ARG A 203 -1.94 -17.42 -7.52
C ARG A 203 -1.21 -17.86 -6.27
N HIS A 204 -1.88 -17.89 -5.13
CA HIS A 204 -1.30 -18.41 -3.89
C HIS A 204 -1.11 -19.95 -3.95
N GLU A 205 -0.31 -20.49 -3.03
CA GLU A 205 0.02 -21.93 -2.92
C GLU A 205 -1.23 -22.82 -2.76
N ASP A 206 -2.31 -22.29 -2.20
CA ASP A 206 -3.62 -22.95 -2.05
C ASP A 206 -4.50 -22.89 -3.32
N GLY A 207 -4.01 -22.23 -4.38
CA GLY A 207 -4.72 -22.04 -5.65
C GLY A 207 -5.58 -20.78 -5.74
N ALA A 208 -5.68 -19.97 -4.67
CA ALA A 208 -6.44 -18.73 -4.68
C ALA A 208 -5.80 -17.67 -5.60
N GLU A 209 -6.60 -17.11 -6.52
CA GLU A 209 -6.18 -15.99 -7.35
C GLU A 209 -6.21 -14.68 -6.55
N PHE A 210 -5.25 -13.80 -6.78
CA PHE A 210 -5.23 -12.44 -6.24
C PHE A 210 -4.80 -11.43 -7.30
N HIS A 211 -5.10 -10.15 -7.07
CA HIS A 211 -4.80 -9.09 -8.02
C HIS A 211 -3.84 -8.06 -7.44
N ASP A 212 -2.98 -7.50 -8.29
CA ASP A 212 -2.18 -6.30 -8.01
C ASP A 212 -2.88 -5.08 -8.64
N GLY A 213 -2.80 -3.91 -8.01
CA GLY A 213 -3.57 -2.74 -8.44
C GLY A 213 -3.01 -1.42 -7.95
N GLN A 214 -3.53 -0.34 -8.51
CA GLN A 214 -3.29 1.02 -8.08
C GLN A 214 -4.64 1.71 -7.92
N VAL A 215 -4.75 2.59 -6.93
CA VAL A 215 -5.83 3.58 -6.92
C VAL A 215 -5.47 4.59 -8.02
N GLY A 216 -6.35 4.76 -8.98
CA GLY A 216 -6.17 5.64 -10.13
C GLY A 216 -6.06 7.10 -9.71
N GLU A 217 -4.82 7.55 -9.53
CA GLU A 217 -4.32 8.82 -10.07
C GLU A 217 -2.82 8.64 -10.36
N THR A 218 -2.52 7.91 -11.44
CA THR A 218 -1.15 7.74 -11.93
C THR A 218 -0.67 9.03 -12.56
N ALA A 219 0.27 9.69 -11.87
CA ALA A 219 1.40 10.40 -12.44
C ALA A 219 1.21 10.91 -13.90
N ARG A 220 0.39 11.95 -14.06
CA ARG A 220 0.59 12.91 -15.15
C ARG A 220 1.14 14.18 -14.49
N HIS A 221 2.34 14.58 -14.88
CA HIS A 221 3.01 15.82 -14.45
C HIS A 221 2.03 16.97 -14.21
N VAL A 222 2.00 17.56 -13.00
CA VAL A 222 1.88 19.02 -12.83
C VAL A 222 2.50 19.44 -11.49
N ALA A 223 3.33 20.47 -11.53
CA ALA A 223 3.70 21.32 -10.40
C ALA A 223 2.43 21.98 -9.76
N PRO A 224 2.54 22.71 -8.64
CA PRO A 224 1.48 22.85 -7.67
C PRO A 224 0.39 23.82 -8.13
N SER A 225 -0.80 23.33 -8.44
CA SER A 225 -2.04 24.08 -8.20
C SER A 225 -3.26 23.18 -8.43
N HIS A 226 -4.05 23.05 -7.37
CA HIS A 226 -5.42 22.49 -7.32
C HIS A 226 -5.52 21.04 -6.83
N ALA A 227 -6.55 20.84 -6.01
CA ALA A 227 -6.74 19.78 -5.05
C ALA A 227 -7.23 18.48 -5.70
N HIS A 228 -6.74 17.34 -5.22
CA HIS A 228 -7.24 16.03 -5.60
C HIS A 228 -7.53 15.24 -4.33
N GLU A 229 -8.83 15.05 -4.06
CA GLU A 229 -9.37 14.17 -3.03
C GLU A 229 -9.18 12.73 -3.52
N THR A 230 -8.57 11.85 -2.72
CA THR A 230 -8.31 10.49 -3.21
C THR A 230 -9.63 9.72 -3.38
N GLY A 231 -9.67 8.80 -4.34
CA GLY A 231 -10.92 8.11 -4.66
C GLY A 231 -11.53 7.26 -3.55
N GLN A 232 -10.67 6.73 -2.67
CA GLN A 232 -11.12 6.00 -1.48
C GLN A 232 -11.78 6.93 -0.45
N GLN A 233 -11.42 8.22 -0.42
CA GLN A 233 -11.97 9.22 0.49
C GLN A 233 -13.30 9.76 -0.03
N ARG A 234 -13.39 10.05 -1.33
CA ARG A 234 -14.65 10.45 -1.97
C ARG A 234 -15.72 9.37 -1.80
N ALA A 235 -15.32 8.11 -1.97
CA ALA A 235 -16.15 6.94 -1.72
C ALA A 235 -16.78 6.94 -0.29
N ALA A 236 -15.93 7.02 0.73
CA ALA A 236 -16.38 6.97 2.11
C ALA A 236 -17.23 8.20 2.51
N LYS A 237 -16.93 9.37 1.94
CA LYS A 237 -17.62 10.64 2.18
C LYS A 237 -19.00 10.69 1.54
N GLU A 238 -19.15 10.23 0.30
CA GLU A 238 -20.45 10.20 -0.40
C GLU A 238 -21.44 9.25 0.29
N ARG A 239 -20.95 8.13 0.86
CA ARG A 239 -21.77 7.25 1.71
C ARG A 239 -22.19 7.89 3.03
N HIS A 240 -21.29 8.61 3.71
CA HIS A 240 -21.63 9.31 4.95
C HIS A 240 -22.73 10.36 4.73
N LEU A 241 -22.62 11.14 3.65
CA LEU A 241 -23.61 12.16 3.27
C LEU A 241 -24.95 11.56 2.83
N ALA A 242 -24.95 10.39 2.21
CA ALA A 242 -26.18 9.67 1.87
C ALA A 242 -26.92 9.16 3.13
N VAL A 243 -26.18 8.67 4.13
CA VAL A 243 -26.74 8.19 5.40
C VAL A 243 -27.29 9.34 6.26
N GLU A 244 -26.67 10.53 6.20
CA GLU A 244 -27.23 11.73 6.86
C GLU A 244 -28.53 12.24 6.22
N ARG A 245 -28.70 12.11 4.89
CA ARG A 245 -29.94 12.54 4.20
C ARG A 245 -31.12 11.65 4.56
N VAL A 246 -30.91 10.34 4.68
CA VAL A 246 -31.97 9.40 5.08
C VAL A 246 -32.46 9.69 6.51
N ARG A 247 -31.57 10.11 7.42
CA ARG A 247 -31.93 10.47 8.80
C ARG A 247 -32.63 11.82 8.98
N LYS A 248 -32.67 12.69 7.97
CA LYS A 248 -33.38 13.98 8.03
C LYS A 248 -34.78 13.94 7.43
N THR A 249 -35.18 12.81 6.83
CA THR A 249 -36.48 12.60 6.19
C THR A 249 -37.41 11.65 6.94
N ASP A 250 -36.97 11.12 8.08
CA ASP A 250 -37.78 10.38 9.07
C ASP A 250 -37.90 11.19 10.38
#